data_AF-A0A177AUJ5-F1
#
_entry.id   AF-A0A177AUJ5-F1
#
_cell.length_a   1.000
_cell.length_b   1.000
_cell.length_c   1.000
_cell.angle_alpha   90.00
_cell.angle_beta   90.00
_cell.angle_gamma   90.00
#
_symmetry.space_group_name_H-M   'P 1'
#
loop_
_entity.id
_entity.type
_entity.pdbx_description
1 polymer ?
#
loop_
_entity_poly.entity_id
_entity_poly.type
_entity_poly.pdbx_seq_one_letter_code
_entity_poly.pdbx_strand_id
1 'polypeptide(L)'
;MDDLKNLYRKECPLPLMNNGQYTLDVKTWISEFEDYIKLEKIINPDEAIDEFKSIIILIGKEARQKLEFDTKTTYAKIKKTVLSWRSVNILEERAILFQMRQKSNQSIEEYAHWLTLQANRCDFTGACEAIRDHIFLTCPQRLSTFTH
;
A
#
# COMPACT_ATOMS: atom_id res chain seq x y z
N MET A 1 -11.69 17.25 15.00
CA MET A 1 -10.73 16.41 14.24
C MET A 1 -9.29 16.74 14.67
N ASP A 2 -9.10 17.24 15.90
CA ASP A 2 -7.82 17.77 16.41
C ASP A 2 -7.23 16.98 17.59
N ASP A 3 -7.94 15.99 18.14
CA ASP A 3 -7.47 15.22 19.31
C ASP A 3 -6.49 14.09 18.97
N LEU A 4 -6.15 13.89 17.69
CA LEU A 4 -5.26 12.81 17.24
C LEU A 4 -3.78 13.20 17.22
N LYS A 5 -3.43 14.48 17.43
CA LYS A 5 -2.05 14.97 17.29
C LYS A 5 -1.16 14.74 18.53
N ASN A 6 -1.74 14.44 19.69
CA ASN A 6 -0.99 14.26 20.95
C ASN A 6 -0.64 12.80 21.29
N LEU A 7 -0.94 11.85 20.40
CA LEU A 7 -0.75 10.41 20.65
C LEU A 7 0.58 9.83 20.15
N TYR A 8 1.47 10.63 19.57
CA TYR A 8 2.61 10.11 18.82
C TYR A 8 3.95 10.63 19.32
N ARG A 9 4.70 9.74 19.99
CA ARG A 9 6.12 9.95 20.30
C ARG A 9 6.98 9.79 19.04
N LYS A 10 8.23 10.28 19.09
CA LYS A 10 9.20 10.18 17.98
C LYS A 10 9.43 8.74 17.52
N GLU A 11 9.22 7.75 18.38
CA GLU A 11 9.38 6.33 18.05
C GLU A 11 8.15 5.69 17.38
N CYS A 12 7.09 6.46 17.11
CA CYS A 12 5.92 5.96 16.38
C CYS A 12 6.32 5.53 14.96
N PRO A 13 5.97 4.31 14.52
CA PRO A 13 6.23 3.87 13.16
C PRO A 13 5.49 4.76 12.16
N LEU A 14 6.10 4.96 11.00
CA LEU A 14 5.44 5.62 9.87
C LEU A 14 4.24 4.79 9.40
N PRO A 15 3.24 5.39 8.73
CA PRO A 15 2.10 4.61 8.26
C PRO A 15 2.50 3.47 7.33
N LEU A 16 1.87 2.29 7.44
CA LEU A 16 2.21 1.13 6.59
C LEU A 16 2.15 1.46 5.10
N MET A 17 1.13 2.21 4.69
CA MET A 17 1.02 2.73 3.34
C MET A 17 0.98 4.25 3.32
N ASN A 18 1.75 4.83 2.41
CA ASN A 18 1.73 6.26 2.10
C ASN A 18 1.71 6.44 0.58
N ASN A 19 0.78 7.24 0.05
CA ASN A 19 0.59 7.44 -1.39
C ASN A 19 0.45 6.13 -2.21
N GLY A 20 -0.13 5.09 -1.61
CA GLY A 20 -0.33 3.80 -2.28
C GLY A 20 0.88 2.88 -2.30
N GLN A 21 2.01 3.31 -1.73
CA GLN A 21 3.24 2.52 -1.58
C GLN A 21 3.41 2.05 -0.14
N TYR A 22 4.06 0.89 0.05
CA TYR A 22 4.47 0.43 1.36
C TYR A 22 5.66 1.26 1.84
N THR A 23 5.59 1.79 3.06
CA THR A 23 6.73 2.54 3.65
C THR A 23 7.88 1.62 4.03
N LEU A 24 7.58 0.37 4.34
CA LEU A 24 8.53 -0.71 4.57
C LEU A 24 7.87 -2.07 4.34
N ASP A 25 8.68 -3.13 4.38
CA ASP A 25 8.17 -4.50 4.32
C ASP A 25 7.09 -4.72 5.40
N VAL A 26 6.00 -5.38 5.00
CA VAL A 26 4.82 -5.58 5.85
C VAL A 26 5.15 -6.30 7.14
N LYS A 27 6.06 -7.30 7.11
CA LYS A 27 6.43 -8.04 8.33
C LYS A 27 7.26 -7.17 9.25
N THR A 28 8.20 -6.42 8.69
CA THR A 28 9.00 -5.44 9.46
C THR A 28 8.09 -4.40 10.10
N TRP A 29 7.08 -3.91 9.37
CA TRP A 29 6.14 -2.90 9.88
C TRP A 29 5.30 -3.41 11.03
N ILE A 30 4.78 -4.63 10.91
CA ILE A 30 4.04 -5.28 12.00
C ILE A 30 4.93 -5.45 13.23
N SER A 31 6.22 -5.79 13.05
CA SER A 31 7.16 -5.90 14.17
C SER A 31 7.38 -4.55 14.86
N GLU A 32 7.66 -3.49 14.10
CA GLU A 32 7.85 -2.13 14.65
C GLU A 32 6.60 -1.63 15.38
N PHE A 33 5.41 -1.89 14.81
CA PHE A 33 4.13 -1.59 15.45
C PHE A 33 3.98 -2.32 16.79
N GLU A 34 4.27 -3.62 16.85
CA GLU A 34 4.14 -4.41 18.08
C GLU A 34 5.13 -3.96 19.15
N ASP A 35 6.35 -3.59 18.76
CA ASP A 35 7.35 -3.06 19.69
C ASP A 35 6.96 -1.67 20.21
N TYR A 36 6.39 -0.81 19.36
CA TYR A 36 5.80 0.46 19.78
C TYR A 36 4.67 0.26 20.80
N ILE A 37 3.73 -0.66 20.54
CA ILE A 37 2.64 -0.94 21.47
C ILE A 37 3.15 -1.48 22.82
N LYS A 38 4.16 -2.35 22.82
CA LYS A 38 4.79 -2.83 24.07
C LYS A 38 5.40 -1.68 24.85
N LEU A 39 6.12 -0.79 24.17
CA LEU A 39 6.74 0.39 24.78
C LEU A 39 5.68 1.33 25.38
N GLU A 40 4.61 1.61 24.64
CA GLU A 40 3.52 2.46 25.14
C GLU A 40 2.84 1.86 26.39
N LYS A 41 2.64 0.53 26.44
CA LYS A 41 2.09 -0.14 27.64
C LYS A 41 3.01 -0.05 28.86
N ILE A 42 4.33 -0.03 28.65
CA ILE A 42 5.31 0.12 29.74
C ILE A 42 5.28 1.55 30.28
N ILE A 43 5.18 2.55 29.39
CA ILE A 43 5.27 3.95 29.78
C ILE A 43 3.94 4.47 30.34
N ASN A 44 2.81 4.00 29.83
CA ASN A 44 1.47 4.39 30.27
C ASN A 44 0.69 3.17 30.83
N PRO A 45 1.12 2.58 31.96
CA PRO A 45 0.54 1.33 32.47
C PRO A 45 -0.92 1.46 32.92
N ASP A 46 -1.35 2.67 33.26
CA ASP A 46 -2.73 2.97 33.70
C ASP A 46 -3.69 3.19 32.52
N GLU A 47 -3.18 3.35 31.30
CA GLU A 47 -4.00 3.52 30.10
C GLU A 47 -4.23 2.18 29.40
N ALA A 48 -5.51 1.83 29.21
CA ALA A 48 -5.88 0.68 28.41
C ALA A 48 -5.63 0.99 26.91
N ILE A 49 -4.48 0.56 26.40
CA ILE A 49 -4.15 0.69 24.97
C ILE A 49 -4.97 -0.32 24.16
N ASP A 50 -5.86 0.19 23.31
CA ASP A 50 -6.64 -0.57 22.36
C ASP A 50 -5.83 -0.85 21.09
N GLU A 51 -5.21 -2.04 21.03
CA GLU A 51 -4.38 -2.49 19.90
C GLU A 51 -5.12 -2.46 18.56
N PHE A 52 -6.43 -2.72 18.58
CA PHE A 52 -7.26 -2.70 17.38
C PHE A 52 -7.39 -1.27 16.85
N LYS A 53 -7.71 -0.30 17.71
CA LYS A 53 -7.75 1.11 17.29
C LYS A 53 -6.38 1.59 16.83
N SER A 54 -5.32 1.25 17.57
CA SER A 54 -3.96 1.68 17.25
C SER A 54 -3.49 1.19 15.89
N ILE A 55 -3.70 -0.10 15.55
CA ILE A 55 -3.30 -0.60 14.23
C ILE A 55 -4.10 0.09 13.12
N ILE A 56 -5.40 0.32 13.30
CA ILE A 56 -6.24 0.96 12.28
C ILE A 56 -5.82 2.39 12.01
N ILE A 57 -5.40 3.13 13.04
CA ILE A 57 -4.91 4.49 12.83
C ILE A 57 -3.55 4.44 12.13
N LEU A 58 -2.64 3.59 12.61
CA LEU A 58 -1.25 3.54 12.16
C LEU A 58 -1.03 2.91 10.79
N ILE A 59 -1.88 2.02 10.29
CA ILE A 59 -1.68 1.47 8.93
C ILE A 59 -1.80 2.53 7.81
N GLY A 60 -2.43 3.68 8.07
CA GLY A 60 -2.64 4.74 7.09
C GLY A 60 -4.00 4.65 6.36
N LYS A 61 -4.40 5.74 5.70
CA LYS A 61 -5.74 5.89 5.08
C LYS A 61 -5.94 4.93 3.91
N GLU A 62 -4.92 4.75 3.11
CA GLU A 62 -4.88 3.93 1.91
C GLU A 62 -4.95 2.45 2.27
N ALA A 63 -4.21 2.04 3.31
CA ALA A 63 -4.28 0.70 3.85
C ALA A 63 -5.66 0.39 4.46
N ARG A 64 -6.27 1.37 5.18
CA ARG A 64 -7.63 1.22 5.69
C ARG A 64 -8.67 0.96 4.60
N GLN A 65 -8.51 1.55 3.41
CA GLN A 65 -9.42 1.30 2.29
C GLN A 65 -9.30 -0.12 1.70
N LYS A 66 -8.15 -0.79 1.89
CA LYS A 66 -7.95 -2.19 1.52
C LYS A 66 -8.52 -3.17 2.55
N LEU A 67 -8.84 -2.72 3.75
CA LEU A 67 -9.41 -3.57 4.79
C LEU A 67 -10.93 -3.61 4.70
N GLU A 68 -11.47 -4.81 4.68
CA GLU A 68 -12.90 -5.04 4.89
C GLU A 68 -13.17 -5.16 6.39
N PHE A 69 -14.06 -4.31 6.90
CA PHE A 69 -14.48 -4.34 8.30
C PHE A 69 -15.83 -5.03 8.43
N ASP A 70 -15.88 -6.05 9.28
CA ASP A 70 -17.12 -6.65 9.77
C ASP A 70 -17.25 -6.45 11.30
N THR A 71 -18.42 -6.75 11.85
CA THR A 71 -18.69 -6.66 13.29
C THR A 71 -17.87 -7.64 14.14
N LYS A 72 -17.13 -8.56 13.50
CA LYS A 72 -16.30 -9.58 14.13
C LYS A 72 -14.80 -9.33 13.86
N THR A 73 -14.43 -8.13 13.42
CA THR A 73 -13.04 -7.84 13.05
C THR A 73 -12.23 -7.63 14.33
N THR A 74 -11.20 -8.46 14.50
CA THR A 74 -10.30 -8.41 15.66
C THR A 74 -8.91 -7.97 15.21
N TYR A 75 -8.08 -7.54 16.16
CA TYR A 75 -6.66 -7.27 15.90
C TYR A 75 -5.98 -8.45 15.19
N ALA A 76 -6.22 -9.69 15.66
CA ALA A 76 -5.65 -10.89 15.04
C ALA A 76 -6.07 -11.08 13.58
N LYS A 77 -7.33 -10.77 13.22
CA LYS A 77 -7.79 -10.80 11.83
C LYS A 77 -7.10 -9.73 10.99
N ILE A 78 -7.03 -8.49 11.48
CA ILE A 78 -6.33 -7.41 10.77
C ILE A 78 -4.87 -7.76 10.56
N LYS A 79 -4.17 -8.19 11.61
CA LYS A 79 -2.77 -8.63 11.54
C LYS A 79 -2.59 -9.72 10.47
N LYS A 80 -3.45 -10.73 10.45
CA LYS A 80 -3.41 -11.80 9.45
C LYS A 80 -3.64 -11.27 8.03
N THR A 81 -4.63 -10.39 7.84
CA THR A 81 -4.92 -9.77 6.54
C THR A 81 -3.75 -8.92 6.07
N VAL A 82 -3.24 -8.04 6.92
CA VAL A 82 -2.09 -7.19 6.63
C VAL A 82 -0.88 -8.06 6.28
N LEU A 83 -0.54 -9.06 7.10
CA LEU A 83 0.57 -9.99 6.82
C LEU A 83 0.40 -10.82 5.53
N SER A 84 -0.83 -10.99 5.05
CA SER A 84 -1.11 -11.63 3.76
C SER A 84 -0.92 -10.70 2.57
N TRP A 85 -0.83 -9.38 2.81
CA TRP A 85 -0.45 -8.44 1.78
C TRP A 85 0.97 -8.74 1.36
N ARG A 86 1.11 -9.24 0.13
CA ARG A 86 2.41 -9.53 -0.44
C ARG A 86 3.19 -8.24 -0.58
N SER A 87 4.51 -8.33 -0.41
CA SER A 87 5.40 -7.33 -1.00
C SER A 87 5.03 -7.22 -2.46
N VAL A 88 4.82 -5.99 -2.91
CA VAL A 88 4.37 -5.75 -4.27
C VAL A 88 5.37 -6.37 -5.23
N ASN A 89 4.94 -7.35 -6.03
CA ASN A 89 5.75 -7.80 -7.14
C ASN A 89 5.64 -6.71 -8.21
N ILE A 90 6.63 -5.83 -8.25
CA ILE A 90 6.66 -4.67 -9.13
C ILE A 90 6.45 -5.09 -10.60
N LEU A 91 7.02 -6.22 -11.03
CA LEU A 91 6.82 -6.74 -12.40
C LEU A 91 5.37 -7.15 -12.66
N GLU A 92 4.69 -7.74 -11.68
CA GLU A 92 3.29 -8.14 -11.79
C GLU A 92 2.37 -6.92 -11.82
N GLU A 93 2.57 -5.93 -10.95
CA GLU A 93 1.76 -4.70 -10.97
C GLU A 93 1.99 -3.88 -12.25
N ARG A 94 3.23 -3.84 -12.75
CA ARG A 94 3.54 -3.25 -14.05
C ARG A 94 2.77 -3.99 -15.15
N ALA A 95 2.82 -5.33 -15.18
CA ALA A 95 2.07 -6.12 -16.16
C ALA A 95 0.55 -5.84 -16.10
N ILE A 96 -0.03 -5.72 -14.90
CA ILE A 96 -1.43 -5.34 -14.71
C ILE A 96 -1.69 -3.96 -15.31
N LEU A 97 -0.87 -2.93 -14.97
CA LEU A 97 -1.03 -1.57 -15.49
C LEU A 97 -1.08 -1.54 -17.02
N PHE A 98 -0.19 -2.29 -17.67
CA PHE A 98 -0.14 -2.33 -19.15
C PHE A 98 -1.34 -3.04 -19.79
N GLN A 99 -1.98 -3.95 -19.06
CA GLN A 99 -3.18 -4.66 -19.51
C GLN A 99 -4.47 -3.87 -19.21
N MET A 100 -4.44 -2.85 -18.35
CA MET A 100 -5.61 -2.06 -18.03
C MET A 100 -6.19 -1.38 -19.28
N ARG A 101 -7.50 -1.46 -19.44
CA ARG A 101 -8.28 -0.79 -20.48
C ARG A 101 -9.51 -0.17 -19.84
N GLN A 102 -9.93 0.99 -20.34
CA GLN A 102 -11.19 1.60 -19.91
C GLN A 102 -12.36 0.69 -20.30
N LYS A 103 -13.27 0.43 -19.37
CA LYS A 103 -14.49 -0.32 -19.66
C LYS A 103 -15.50 0.58 -20.37
N SER A 104 -16.35 0.00 -21.20
CA SER A 104 -17.37 0.72 -21.98
C SER A 104 -18.39 1.49 -21.12
N ASN A 105 -18.57 1.10 -19.86
CA ASN A 105 -19.49 1.71 -18.89
C ASN A 105 -18.79 2.55 -17.81
N GLN A 106 -17.49 2.83 -17.95
CA GLN A 106 -16.69 3.54 -16.96
C GLN A 106 -16.41 4.97 -17.41
N SER A 107 -16.54 5.95 -16.52
CA SER A 107 -16.17 7.34 -16.83
C SER A 107 -14.65 7.51 -16.95
N ILE A 108 -14.23 8.59 -17.59
CA ILE A 108 -12.79 8.89 -17.77
C ILE A 108 -12.14 9.16 -16.40
N GLU A 109 -12.84 9.88 -15.52
CA GLU A 109 -12.36 10.23 -14.19
C GLU A 109 -12.16 8.99 -13.33
N GLU A 110 -13.11 8.04 -13.35
CA GLU A 110 -12.97 6.77 -12.66
C GLU A 110 -11.79 5.97 -13.21
N TYR A 111 -11.65 5.89 -14.54
CA TYR A 111 -10.54 5.17 -15.15
C TYR A 111 -9.17 5.78 -14.80
N ALA A 112 -9.05 7.11 -14.84
CA ALA A 112 -7.84 7.84 -14.46
C ALA A 112 -7.48 7.62 -12.99
N HIS A 113 -8.48 7.57 -12.10
CA HIS A 113 -8.27 7.27 -10.69
C HIS A 113 -7.67 5.85 -10.50
N TRP A 114 -8.23 4.84 -11.17
CA TRP A 114 -7.72 3.47 -11.10
C TRP A 114 -6.32 3.33 -11.71
N LEU A 115 -6.06 4.00 -12.83
CA LEU A 115 -4.72 4.06 -13.42
C LEU A 115 -3.70 4.65 -12.45
N THR A 116 -4.05 5.74 -11.76
CA THR A 116 -3.17 6.38 -10.78
C THR A 116 -2.88 5.46 -9.60
N LEU A 117 -3.92 4.80 -9.06
CA LEU A 117 -3.76 3.83 -7.97
C LEU A 117 -2.86 2.65 -8.37
N GLN A 118 -2.97 2.16 -9.60
CA GLN A 118 -2.14 1.07 -10.10
C GLN A 118 -0.71 1.54 -10.39
N ALA A 119 -0.53 2.73 -10.96
CA ALA A 119 0.78 3.31 -11.25
C ALA A 119 1.60 3.54 -9.97
N ASN A 120 0.95 3.95 -8.87
CA ASN A 120 1.62 4.11 -7.57
C ASN A 120 2.23 2.79 -7.05
N ARG A 121 1.66 1.64 -7.43
CA ARG A 121 2.17 0.31 -7.06
C ARG A 121 3.32 -0.16 -7.95
N CYS A 122 3.54 0.47 -9.09
CA CYS A 122 4.57 0.07 -10.06
C CYS A 122 5.98 0.59 -9.74
N ASP A 123 6.11 1.38 -8.68
CA ASP A 123 7.37 1.97 -8.19
C ASP A 123 8.25 2.53 -9.32
N PHE A 124 7.68 3.45 -10.11
CA PHE A 124 8.45 4.12 -11.16
C PHE A 124 9.40 5.13 -10.53
N THR A 125 10.70 5.02 -10.83
CA THR A 125 11.73 5.98 -10.43
C THR A 125 11.55 7.35 -11.09
N GLY A 126 10.73 7.45 -12.14
CA GLY A 126 10.33 8.71 -12.76
C GLY A 126 9.50 8.53 -14.04
N ALA A 127 9.01 9.64 -14.58
CA ALA A 127 8.15 9.65 -15.77
C ALA A 127 8.81 9.00 -17.00
N CYS A 128 10.14 9.14 -17.15
CA CYS A 128 10.89 8.53 -18.24
C CYS A 128 10.91 7.00 -18.17
N GLU A 129 10.97 6.42 -16.96
CA GLU A 129 10.91 4.97 -16.77
C GLU A 129 9.54 4.42 -17.17
N ALA A 130 8.47 5.10 -16.75
CA ALA A 130 7.10 4.71 -17.09
C ALA A 130 6.86 4.71 -18.61
N ILE A 131 7.35 5.73 -19.32
CA ILE A 131 7.25 5.81 -20.79
C ILE A 131 8.07 4.69 -21.46
N ARG A 132 9.31 4.47 -21.02
CA ARG A 132 10.19 3.42 -21.56
C ARG A 132 9.56 2.04 -21.42
N ASP A 133 9.06 1.71 -20.24
CA ASP A 133 8.47 0.40 -19.96
C ASP A 133 7.17 0.20 -20.75
N HIS A 134 6.37 1.27 -20.94
CA HIS A 134 5.21 1.24 -21.83
C HIS A 134 5.58 0.91 -23.27
N ILE A 135 6.60 1.58 -23.80
CA ILE A 135 7.10 1.32 -25.16
C ILE A 135 7.58 -0.13 -25.28
N PHE A 136 8.37 -0.63 -24.33
CA PHE A 136 8.92 -1.99 -24.37
C PHE A 136 7.84 -3.08 -24.42
N LEU A 137 6.72 -2.89 -23.71
CA LEU A 137 5.67 -3.91 -23.57
C LEU A 137 4.53 -3.77 -24.58
N THR A 138 4.31 -2.58 -25.14
CA THR A 138 3.21 -2.32 -26.08
C THR A 138 3.66 -2.18 -27.54
N CYS A 139 4.93 -1.87 -27.80
CA CYS A 139 5.47 -1.96 -29.14
C CYS A 139 5.93 -3.40 -29.40
N PRO A 140 5.30 -4.15 -30.32
CA PRO A 140 5.85 -5.41 -30.76
C PRO A 140 7.26 -5.14 -31.29
N GLN A 141 8.26 -5.82 -30.74
CA GLN A 141 9.58 -5.84 -31.35
C GLN A 141 9.37 -6.29 -32.80
N ARG A 142 9.48 -5.36 -33.75
CA ARG A 142 9.83 -5.75 -35.11
C ARG A 142 11.26 -6.26 -35.00
N LEU A 143 11.42 -7.53 -34.61
CA LEU A 143 12.56 -8.33 -34.96
C LEU A 143 12.48 -8.48 -36.47
N SER A 144 12.93 -7.44 -37.19
CA SER A 144 13.28 -7.56 -38.58
C SER A 144 14.34 -8.64 -38.65
N THR A 145 13.96 -9.76 -39.25
CA THR A 145 14.84 -10.72 -39.89
C THR A 145 15.92 -9.98 -40.67
N PHE A 146 17.09 -9.77 -40.06
CA PHE A 146 18.31 -9.50 -40.80
C PHE A 146 18.87 -10.85 -41.23
N THR A 147 18.34 -11.35 -42.33
CA THR A 147 19.08 -12.27 -43.20
C THR A 147 20.04 -11.43 -44.03
N HIS A 148 21.33 -11.54 -43.73
CA HIS A 148 22.40 -11.35 -44.71
C HIS A 148 23.20 -12.64 -44.80
#